data_AF-A0A540K9R1-F1
#
_entry.id   AF-A0A540K9R1-F1
#
_cell.length_a   1.000
_cell.length_b   1.000
_cell.length_c   1.000
_cell.angle_alpha   90.00
_cell.angle_beta   90.00
_cell.angle_gamma   90.00
#
_symmetry.space_group_name_H-M   'P 1'
#
loop_
_entity.id
_entity.type
_entity.pdbx_description
1 polymer ?
#
loop_
_entity_poly.entity_id
_entity_poly.type
_entity_poly.pdbx_seq_one_letter_code
_entity_poly.pdbx_strand_id
1 'polypeptide(L)'
;MEHFMQRWCIALSMIRDDIEKEDAFRGLCALVRTNPSGALNSLIYLCNAIASWHEIKSEELHNEVHQVLHGYKQMLVNGGAWDQCMSALEPPVREKLSKIYQV
;
A
#
# COMPACT_ATOMS: atom_id res chain seq x y z
N MET A 1 -3.99 1.28 15.02
CA MET A 1 -4.59 1.13 13.67
C MET A 1 -4.96 -0.31 13.35
N GLU A 2 -4.38 -1.29 14.06
CA GLU A 2 -4.62 -2.72 13.86
C GLU A 2 -6.09 -3.15 13.84
N HIS A 3 -6.99 -2.49 14.58
CA HIS A 3 -8.39 -2.89 14.65
C HIS A 3 -9.22 -2.61 13.38
N PHE A 4 -8.74 -1.73 12.49
CA PHE A 4 -9.50 -1.33 11.29
C PHE A 4 -8.71 -1.43 9.99
N MET A 5 -7.39 -1.27 10.03
CA MET A 5 -6.57 -1.09 8.83
C MET A 5 -6.72 -2.25 7.85
N GLN A 6 -6.68 -3.49 8.34
CA GLN A 6 -6.91 -4.67 7.50
C GLN A 6 -8.27 -4.62 6.79
N ARG A 7 -9.36 -4.39 7.53
CA ARG A 7 -10.72 -4.35 6.97
C ARG A 7 -10.88 -3.20 5.98
N TRP A 8 -10.24 -2.06 6.26
CA TRP A 8 -10.29 -0.91 5.39
C TRP A 8 -9.54 -1.15 4.07
N CYS A 9 -8.32 -1.68 4.12
CA CYS A 9 -7.58 -2.06 2.92
C CYS A 9 -8.33 -3.08 2.06
N ILE A 10 -8.97 -4.08 2.68
CA ILE A 10 -9.82 -5.06 1.98
C ILE A 10 -11.01 -4.37 1.31
N ALA A 11 -11.70 -3.46 2.00
CA ALA A 11 -12.80 -2.70 1.40
C ALA A 11 -12.31 -1.87 0.20
N LEU A 12 -11.19 -1.17 0.34
CA LEU A 12 -10.59 -0.36 -0.71
C LEU A 12 -10.11 -1.19 -1.91
N SER A 13 -9.71 -2.45 -1.70
CA SER A 13 -9.31 -3.33 -2.81
C SER A 13 -10.47 -3.81 -3.67
N MET A 14 -11.71 -3.67 -3.21
CA MET A 14 -12.91 -4.18 -3.88
C MET A 14 -13.72 -3.11 -4.62
N ILE A 15 -13.47 -1.82 -4.34
CA ILE A 15 -14.20 -0.73 -4.99
C ILE A 15 -13.52 -0.30 -6.30
N ARG A 16 -14.35 0.23 -7.21
CA ARG A 16 -13.92 0.71 -8.53
C ARG A 16 -12.99 1.92 -8.40
N ASP A 17 -12.18 2.14 -9.42
CA ASP A 17 -11.27 3.28 -9.48
C ASP A 17 -12.04 4.55 -9.84
N ASP A 18 -12.55 5.25 -8.82
CA ASP A 18 -13.28 6.51 -8.90
C ASP A 18 -12.72 7.56 -7.93
N ILE A 19 -13.37 8.72 -7.89
CA ILE A 19 -12.94 9.84 -7.04
C ILE A 19 -13.05 9.48 -5.56
N GLU A 20 -14.04 8.67 -5.17
CA GLU A 20 -14.22 8.20 -3.80
C GLU A 20 -13.08 7.28 -3.37
N LYS A 21 -12.64 6.36 -4.23
CA LYS A 21 -11.44 5.55 -3.96
C LYS A 21 -10.19 6.41 -3.87
N GLU A 22 -10.03 7.40 -4.74
CA GLU A 22 -8.89 8.32 -4.70
C GLU A 22 -8.83 9.06 -3.36
N ASP A 23 -9.93 9.69 -2.94
CA ASP A 23 -10.01 10.43 -1.68
C ASP A 23 -9.75 9.53 -0.47
N ALA A 24 -10.28 8.30 -0.49
CA ALA A 24 -10.03 7.34 0.57
C ALA A 24 -8.54 6.93 0.64
N PHE A 25 -7.87 6.77 -0.50
CA PHE A 25 -6.44 6.48 -0.56
C PHE A 25 -5.57 7.66 -0.12
N ARG A 26 -5.97 8.91 -0.38
CA ARG A 26 -5.29 10.09 0.19
C ARG A 26 -5.34 10.06 1.72
N GLY A 27 -6.52 9.76 2.28
CA GLY A 27 -6.68 9.55 3.73
C GLY A 27 -5.83 8.40 4.26
N LEU A 28 -5.78 7.28 3.54
CA LEU A 28 -4.96 6.12 3.89
C LEU A 28 -3.47 6.46 3.93
N CYS A 29 -2.97 7.14 2.90
CA CYS A 29 -1.57 7.53 2.81
C CYS A 29 -1.20 8.54 3.92
N ALA A 30 -2.06 9.54 4.19
CA ALA A 30 -1.85 10.47 5.29
C ALA A 30 -1.80 9.78 6.66
N LEU A 31 -2.72 8.85 6.91
CA LEU A 31 -2.75 8.05 8.13
C LEU A 31 -1.46 7.25 8.32
N VAL A 32 -1.04 6.53 7.27
CA VAL A 32 0.17 5.69 7.30
C VAL A 32 1.42 6.53 7.49
N ARG A 33 1.55 7.68 6.83
CA ARG A 33 2.70 8.59 7.01
C ARG A 33 2.83 9.10 8.45
N THR A 34 1.70 9.28 9.14
CA THR A 34 1.69 9.76 10.54
C THR A 34 2.14 8.69 11.53
N ASN A 35 1.89 7.41 11.23
CA ASN A 35 2.29 6.30 12.10
C ASN A 35 2.55 5.01 11.28
N PRO A 36 3.70 4.91 10.59
CA PRO A 36 3.99 3.76 9.72
C PRO A 36 4.12 2.46 10.52
N SER A 37 4.74 2.51 11.71
CA SER A 37 4.91 1.32 12.56
C SER A 37 3.58 0.72 12.99
N GLY A 38 2.58 1.55 13.30
CA GLY A 38 1.25 1.06 13.72
C GLY A 38 0.42 0.44 12.59
N ALA A 39 0.84 0.59 11.33
CA ALA A 39 0.20 -0.01 10.15
C ALA A 39 1.01 -1.19 9.59
N LEU A 40 2.17 -1.50 10.16
CA LEU A 40 3.08 -2.54 9.68
C LEU A 40 2.44 -3.92 9.62
N ASN A 41 1.66 -4.29 10.65
CA ASN A 41 0.92 -5.55 10.70
C ASN A 41 -0.15 -5.68 9.60
N SER A 42 -0.49 -4.58 8.92
CA SER A 42 -1.43 -4.55 7.81
C SER A 42 -0.76 -4.31 6.45
N LEU A 43 0.57 -4.34 6.37
CA LEU A 43 1.31 -4.02 5.14
C LEU A 43 0.91 -4.89 3.95
N ILE A 44 0.69 -6.19 4.15
CA ILE A 44 0.22 -7.10 3.09
C ILE A 44 -1.13 -6.64 2.52
N TYR A 45 -2.06 -6.23 3.39
CA TYR A 45 -3.36 -5.72 2.95
C TYR A 45 -3.23 -4.37 2.25
N LEU A 46 -2.34 -3.50 2.72
CA LEU A 46 -2.03 -2.22 2.07
C LEU A 46 -1.47 -2.45 0.65
N CYS A 47 -0.53 -3.37 0.48
CA CYS A 47 0.03 -3.75 -0.82
C CYS A 47 -1.06 -4.29 -1.77
N ASN A 48 -1.95 -5.16 -1.28
CA ASN A 48 -3.09 -5.67 -2.06
C ASN A 48 -4.06 -4.54 -2.45
N ALA A 49 -4.35 -3.62 -1.54
CA ALA A 49 -5.20 -2.47 -1.82
C ALA A 49 -4.57 -1.58 -2.90
N ILE A 50 -3.28 -1.26 -2.81
CA ILE A 50 -2.56 -0.48 -3.82
C ILE A 50 -2.57 -1.21 -5.18
N ALA A 51 -2.31 -2.51 -5.20
CA ALA A 51 -2.31 -3.29 -6.44
C ALA A 51 -3.69 -3.46 -7.07
N SER A 52 -4.79 -3.18 -6.35
CA SER A 52 -6.15 -3.26 -6.87
C SER A 52 -6.49 -2.17 -7.90
N TRP A 53 -5.75 -1.06 -7.92
CA TRP A 53 -5.93 0.01 -8.88
C TRP A 53 -5.58 -0.46 -10.29
N HIS A 54 -6.48 -0.33 -11.25
CA HIS A 54 -6.15 -0.49 -12.67
C HIS A 54 -5.20 0.62 -13.10
N GLU A 55 -5.53 1.87 -12.73
CA GLU A 55 -4.73 3.06 -12.99
C GLU A 55 -5.03 4.14 -11.95
N ILE A 56 -3.98 4.71 -11.33
CA ILE A 56 -4.10 5.92 -10.51
C ILE A 56 -3.88 7.11 -11.44
N LYS A 57 -4.96 7.85 -11.76
CA LYS A 57 -4.89 9.01 -12.67
C LYS A 57 -4.28 10.24 -12.01
N SER A 58 -4.45 10.39 -10.71
CA SER A 58 -3.87 11.48 -9.94
C SER A 58 -2.37 11.26 -9.73
N GLU A 59 -1.56 12.11 -10.34
CA GLU A 59 -0.10 12.12 -10.17
C GLU A 59 0.27 12.34 -8.70
N GLU A 60 -0.48 13.19 -8.00
CA GLU A 60 -0.27 13.45 -6.58
C GLU A 60 -0.48 12.19 -5.74
N LEU A 61 -1.61 11.49 -5.93
CA LEU A 61 -1.86 10.25 -5.20
C LEU A 61 -0.83 9.17 -5.58
N HIS A 62 -0.45 9.07 -6.85
CA HIS A 62 0.57 8.14 -7.30
C HIS A 62 1.89 8.37 -6.56
N ASN A 63 2.32 9.63 -6.44
CA ASN A 63 3.52 10.02 -5.70
C ASN A 63 3.40 9.71 -4.20
N GLU A 64 2.24 9.93 -3.59
CA GLU A 64 2.01 9.59 -2.19
C GLU A 64 2.12 8.07 -1.93
N VAL A 65 1.51 7.25 -2.80
CA VAL A 65 1.58 5.79 -2.73
C VAL A 65 3.02 5.31 -2.90
N HIS A 66 3.74 5.88 -3.87
CA HIS A 66 5.14 5.58 -4.13
C HIS A 66 6.00 5.87 -2.88
N GLN A 67 5.82 7.03 -2.25
CA GLN A 67 6.53 7.38 -1.01
C GLN A 67 6.21 6.43 0.14
N VAL A 68 4.94 6.03 0.31
CA VAL A 68 4.53 5.07 1.34
C VAL A 68 5.21 3.72 1.15
N LEU A 69 5.19 3.16 -0.08
CA LEU A 69 5.82 1.86 -0.37
C LEU A 69 7.33 1.89 -0.15
N HIS A 70 8.01 2.94 -0.65
CA HIS A 70 9.45 3.09 -0.45
C HIS A 70 9.83 3.31 1.03
N GLY A 71 8.99 3.99 1.79
CA GLY A 71 9.18 4.14 3.25
C GLY A 71 9.17 2.79 3.96
N TYR A 72 8.21 1.92 3.64
CA TYR A 72 8.20 0.55 4.19
C TYR A 72 9.39 -0.29 3.72
N LYS A 73 9.75 -0.19 2.44
CA LYS A 73 10.93 -0.88 1.91
C LYS A 73 12.19 -0.51 2.67
N GLN A 74 12.46 0.78 2.84
CA GLN A 74 13.62 1.25 3.61
C GLN A 74 13.58 0.77 5.06
N MET A 75 12.42 0.89 5.73
CA MET A 75 12.26 0.46 7.12
C MET A 75 12.53 -1.05 7.30
N LEU A 76 12.06 -1.89 6.37
CA LEU A 76 12.16 -3.34 6.48
C LEU A 76 13.45 -3.93 5.91
N VAL A 77 14.08 -3.29 4.92
CA VAL A 77 15.42 -3.68 4.43
C VAL A 77 16.44 -3.54 5.56
N ASN A 78 16.39 -2.43 6.31
CA ASN A 78 17.27 -2.22 7.47
C ASN A 78 17.07 -3.29 8.56
N GLY A 79 15.88 -3.89 8.63
CA GLY A 79 15.54 -4.99 9.55
C GLY A 79 15.67 -6.39 8.95
N GLY A 80 16.08 -6.54 7.68
CA GLY A 80 16.20 -7.84 7.00
C GLY A 80 14.88 -8.58 6.73
N ALA A 81 13.74 -7.89 6.81
CA ALA A 81 12.41 -8.50 6.74
C ALA A 81 11.62 -8.17 5.45
N TRP A 82 12.18 -7.34 4.57
CA TRP A 82 11.50 -6.90 3.34
C TRP A 82 11.15 -8.07 2.42
N ASP A 83 12.13 -8.92 2.11
CA ASP A 83 11.93 -10.04 1.17
C ASP A 83 10.92 -11.05 1.69
N GLN A 84 10.96 -11.34 3.00
CA GLN A 84 9.97 -12.20 3.65
C GLN A 84 8.57 -11.59 3.55
N CYS A 85 8.43 -10.29 3.81
CA CYS A 85 7.15 -9.59 3.69
C CYS A 85 6.62 -9.66 2.25
N MET A 86 7.44 -9.34 1.24
CA MET A 86 7.02 -9.39 -0.16
C MET A 86 6.76 -10.82 -0.66
N SER A 87 7.39 -11.84 -0.07
CA SER A 87 7.12 -13.25 -0.39
C SER A 87 5.71 -13.73 0.04
N ALA A 88 5.07 -13.02 0.98
CA ALA A 88 3.72 -13.33 1.43
C ALA A 88 2.63 -12.77 0.49
N LEU A 89 2.99 -11.93 -0.49
CA LEU A 89 2.07 -11.46 -1.52
C LEU A 89 1.92 -12.50 -2.63
N GLU A 90 0.74 -12.54 -3.24
CA GLU A 90 0.55 -13.33 -4.45
C GLU A 90 1.45 -12.82 -5.60
N PRO A 91 1.96 -13.71 -6.47
CA PRO A 91 2.88 -13.32 -7.55
C PRO A 91 2.39 -12.14 -8.41
N PRO A 92 1.12 -12.08 -8.86
CA PRO A 92 0.64 -10.97 -9.69
C PRO A 92 0.68 -9.61 -8.98
N VAL A 93 0.41 -9.60 -7.67
CA VAL A 93 0.47 -8.38 -6.86
C VAL A 93 1.91 -7.90 -6.77
N ARG A 94 2.83 -8.79 -6.41
CA ARG A 94 4.25 -8.46 -6.29
C ARG A 94 4.84 -7.96 -7.61
N GLU A 95 4.54 -8.63 -8.72
CA GLU A 95 5.00 -8.22 -10.06
C GLU A 95 4.48 -6.84 -10.45
N LYS A 96 3.20 -6.56 -10.16
CA LYS A 96 2.62 -5.25 -10.44
C LYS A 96 3.26 -4.15 -9.60
N LEU A 97 3.44 -4.37 -8.30
CA LEU A 97 4.08 -3.39 -7.42
C LEU A 97 5.54 -3.14 -7.83
N SER A 98 6.28 -4.19 -8.17
CA SER A 98 7.66 -4.07 -8.65
C SER A 98 7.75 -3.30 -9.97
N LYS A 99 6.85 -3.59 -10.92
CA LYS A 99 6.81 -2.92 -12.22
C LYS A 99 6.48 -1.43 -12.11
N ILE A 100 5.53 -1.06 -11.26
CA ILE A 100 5.03 0.32 -11.17
C ILE A 100 5.86 1.15 -10.20
N TYR A 101 6.22 0.59 -9.05
CA TYR A 101 6.83 1.34 -7.94
C TYR A 101 8.26 0.90 -7.61
N GLN A 102 8.86 -0.04 -8.34
CA GLN A 102 10.26 -0.49 -8.14
C GLN A 102 10.57 -0.98 -6.70
N VAL A 103 9.54 -1.50 -6.03
CA VAL A 103 9.65 -2.07 -4.67
C VAL A 103 9.87 -3.57 -4.68
#